data_AF-B4LYN0-F1
#
_entry.id   AF-B4LYN0-F1
#
_cell.length_a   1.000
_cell.length_b   1.000
_cell.length_c   1.000
_cell.angle_alpha   90.00
_cell.angle_beta   90.00
_cell.angle_gamma   90.00
#
_symmetry.space_group_name_H-M   'P 1'
#
loop_
_entity.id
_entity.type
_entity.pdbx_description
1 polymer ?
#
loop_
_entity_poly.entity_id
_entity_poly.type
_entity_poly.pdbx_seq_one_letter_code
_entity_poly.pdbx_strand_id
1 'polypeptide(L)'
;MFRVSAVLLTFGLGCLSWGSTCASYAESEDGVQSLLDVEEILVKQFELYLDKAEKERDSIMRFLDHVNHLHKDMDEPEEYFGNPINAFTTISRFANNWKHEIFDVVLAHESYTEFKQRLTNELDRHELEEPTSEDLVGATRDLLDMQESEGRATSELANEVIFADEDRGENVTLSASDCYVIGRHLCQEQQYDYATEWLLQARQHASHDASTFPNITQAQILEHLAPALQELGNNKLANKLNNEILKSEPTHEAALKNKIVLQKKLALERIHIANLKVDL
;
A
#
# COMPACT_ATOMS: atom_id res chain seq x y z
N MET A 1 -29.18 -11.95 66.58
CA MET A 1 -28.02 -12.67 66.02
C MET A 1 -27.91 -12.23 64.56
N PHE A 2 -27.21 -11.15 64.22
CA PHE A 2 -25.76 -11.10 63.92
C PHE A 2 -25.35 -12.32 63.05
N ARG A 3 -24.86 -12.21 61.81
CA ARG A 3 -23.95 -11.22 61.23
C ARG A 3 -24.17 -11.07 59.72
N VAL A 4 -24.06 -9.83 59.26
CA VAL A 4 -23.70 -9.43 57.89
C VAL A 4 -22.26 -9.87 57.63
N SER A 5 -21.99 -10.46 56.46
CA SER A 5 -20.64 -10.52 55.91
C SER A 5 -20.69 -10.06 54.46
N ALA A 6 -20.31 -8.79 54.28
CA ALA A 6 -19.85 -8.25 53.03
C ALA A 6 -18.54 -8.95 52.63
N VAL A 7 -18.40 -9.29 51.36
CA VAL A 7 -17.10 -9.58 50.75
C VAL A 7 -16.90 -8.56 49.65
N LEU A 8 -16.23 -7.47 50.03
CA LEU A 8 -15.48 -6.60 49.15
C LEU A 8 -14.17 -7.31 48.81
N LEU A 9 -13.93 -7.57 47.52
CA LEU A 9 -12.58 -7.74 46.99
C LEU A 9 -12.45 -6.82 45.76
N THR A 10 -12.04 -5.59 46.07
CA THR A 10 -11.23 -4.73 45.21
C THR A 10 -9.83 -5.32 45.04
N PHE A 11 -9.14 -4.89 43.97
CA PHE A 11 -7.77 -5.21 43.50
C PHE A 11 -7.76 -6.23 42.34
N GLY A 12 -7.32 -5.89 41.13
CA GLY A 12 -6.67 -4.66 40.69
C GLY A 12 -6.86 -4.43 39.21
N LEU A 13 -6.82 -3.14 38.86
CA LEU A 13 -6.38 -2.63 37.59
C LEU A 13 -5.01 -3.26 37.27
N GLY A 14 -5.02 -4.40 36.60
CA GLY A 14 -3.91 -4.85 35.80
C GLY A 14 -3.97 -4.03 34.53
N CYS A 15 -3.18 -2.96 34.50
CA CYS A 15 -2.98 -2.11 33.34
C CYS A 15 -2.88 -2.96 32.08
N LEU A 16 -3.66 -2.56 31.08
CA LEU A 16 -3.48 -2.93 29.70
C LEU A 16 -2.01 -2.65 29.34
N SER A 17 -1.17 -3.68 29.36
CA SER A 17 0.14 -3.63 28.72
C SER A 17 -0.09 -3.89 27.23
N TRP A 18 -0.66 -2.91 26.54
CA TRP A 18 -0.71 -2.86 25.08
C TRP A 18 -0.09 -1.52 24.67
N GLY A 19 0.97 -1.61 23.86
CA GLY A 19 1.65 -0.48 23.24
C GLY A 19 2.91 -0.04 23.97
N SER A 20 4.00 -0.81 23.90
CA SER A 20 5.35 -0.26 24.17
C SER A 20 6.43 -0.87 23.29
N THR A 21 6.08 -1.46 22.15
CA THR A 21 7.06 -2.06 21.22
C THR A 21 7.50 -1.10 20.10
N CYS A 22 6.62 -0.21 19.61
CA CYS A 22 6.93 0.57 18.40
C CYS A 22 7.76 1.84 18.58
N ALA A 23 7.74 2.47 19.77
CA ALA A 23 8.55 3.68 20.01
C ALA A 23 10.08 3.41 19.94
N SER A 24 10.50 2.14 19.91
CA SER A 24 11.91 1.75 20.00
C SER A 24 12.74 1.98 18.74
N TYR A 25 12.13 1.92 17.54
CA TYR A 25 12.91 1.94 16.28
C TYR A 25 13.28 3.36 15.84
N ALA A 26 12.39 4.33 16.01
CA ALA A 26 12.64 5.73 15.65
C ALA A 26 13.41 6.51 16.74
N GLU A 27 13.34 6.08 18.00
CA GLU A 27 14.01 6.75 19.12
C GLU A 27 15.47 6.33 19.33
N SER A 28 15.92 5.22 18.73
CA SER A 28 17.29 4.72 18.87
C SER A 28 18.09 4.87 17.58
N GLU A 29 19.32 5.37 17.70
CA GLU A 29 20.29 5.47 16.58
C GLU A 29 20.53 4.09 15.93
N ASP A 30 20.55 3.03 16.76
CA ASP A 30 20.67 1.64 16.33
C ASP A 30 19.46 1.18 15.49
N GLY A 31 18.24 1.63 15.81
CA GLY A 31 17.02 1.28 15.09
C GLY A 31 16.96 1.91 13.69
N VAL A 32 17.28 3.20 13.58
CA VAL A 32 17.32 3.90 12.27
C VAL A 32 18.44 3.35 11.40
N GLN A 33 19.61 3.06 11.97
CA GLN A 33 20.71 2.45 11.24
C GLN A 33 20.33 1.06 10.71
N SER A 34 19.64 0.25 11.53
CA SER A 34 19.12 -1.05 11.12
C SER A 34 18.18 -0.96 9.91
N LEU A 35 17.31 0.05 9.84
CA LEU A 35 16.41 0.27 8.70
C LEU A 35 17.19 0.58 7.39
N LEU A 36 18.22 1.42 7.48
CA LEU A 36 19.07 1.74 6.33
C LEU A 36 19.86 0.51 5.85
N ASP A 37 20.37 -0.29 6.78
CA ASP A 37 21.10 -1.52 6.47
C ASP A 37 20.18 -2.55 5.79
N VAL A 38 18.93 -2.68 6.25
CA VAL A 38 17.91 -3.53 5.61
C VAL A 38 17.64 -3.07 4.18
N GLU A 39 17.45 -1.77 3.97
CA GLU A 39 17.19 -1.22 2.63
C GLU A 39 18.38 -1.43 1.68
N GLU A 40 19.61 -1.24 2.14
CA GLU A 40 20.82 -1.52 1.34
C GLU A 40 20.89 -2.99 0.91
N ILE A 41 20.61 -3.92 1.84
CA ILE A 41 20.57 -5.36 1.54
C ILE A 41 19.48 -5.65 0.51
N LEU A 42 18.28 -5.12 0.69
CA LEU A 42 17.16 -5.32 -0.23
C LEU A 42 17.51 -4.84 -1.65
N VAL A 43 17.98 -3.60 -1.79
CA VAL A 43 18.38 -3.01 -3.08
C VAL A 43 19.38 -3.92 -3.78
N LYS A 44 20.46 -4.28 -3.09
CA LYS A 44 21.52 -5.12 -3.65
C LYS A 44 21.03 -6.51 -4.07
N GLN A 45 20.21 -7.17 -3.24
CA GLN A 45 19.69 -8.49 -3.59
C GLN A 45 18.69 -8.42 -4.77
N PHE A 46 17.90 -7.35 -4.85
CA PHE A 46 17.01 -7.11 -5.98
C PHE A 46 17.77 -6.84 -7.28
N GLU A 47 18.85 -6.05 -7.26
CA GLU A 47 19.70 -5.85 -8.44
C GLU A 47 20.26 -7.17 -8.97
N LEU A 48 20.74 -8.05 -8.07
CA LEU A 48 21.23 -9.39 -8.44
C LEU A 48 20.12 -10.29 -8.98
N TYR A 49 18.90 -10.17 -8.45
CA TYR A 49 17.73 -10.88 -8.97
C TYR A 49 17.37 -10.38 -10.38
N LEU A 50 17.34 -9.08 -10.59
CA LEU A 50 16.99 -8.46 -11.86
C LEU A 50 17.99 -8.82 -12.96
N ASP A 51 19.30 -8.81 -12.68
CA ASP A 51 20.34 -9.25 -13.65
C ASP A 51 20.13 -10.73 -14.07
N LYS A 52 19.74 -11.59 -13.12
CA LYS A 52 19.47 -13.00 -13.43
C LYS A 52 18.17 -13.17 -14.22
N ALA A 53 17.11 -12.46 -13.83
CA ALA A 53 15.83 -12.45 -14.53
C ALA A 53 15.96 -11.89 -15.96
N GLU A 54 16.80 -10.87 -16.18
CA GLU A 54 17.08 -10.33 -17.50
C GLU A 54 17.76 -11.38 -18.40
N LYS A 55 18.73 -12.12 -17.88
CA LYS A 55 19.39 -13.22 -18.61
C LYS A 55 18.41 -14.34 -18.98
N GLU A 56 17.51 -14.71 -18.08
CA GLU A 56 16.45 -15.68 -18.35
C GLU A 56 15.51 -15.16 -19.45
N ARG A 57 15.04 -13.92 -19.32
CA ARG A 57 14.20 -13.25 -20.32
C ARG A 57 14.88 -13.23 -21.69
N ASP A 58 16.16 -12.88 -21.76
CA ASP A 58 16.91 -12.81 -23.01
C ASP A 58 17.05 -14.19 -23.66
N SER A 59 17.19 -15.25 -22.87
CA SER A 59 17.19 -16.62 -23.39
C SER A 59 15.84 -17.00 -23.99
N ILE A 60 14.76 -16.68 -23.28
CA ILE A 60 13.38 -16.90 -23.72
C ILE A 60 13.11 -16.13 -25.02
N MET A 61 13.46 -14.84 -25.07
CA MET A 61 13.26 -14.01 -26.26
C MET A 61 14.02 -14.57 -27.46
N ARG A 62 15.31 -14.94 -27.30
CA ARG A 62 16.09 -15.57 -28.37
C ARG A 62 15.43 -16.84 -28.92
N PHE A 63 14.87 -17.67 -28.04
CA PHE A 63 14.16 -18.87 -28.46
C PHE A 63 12.87 -18.55 -29.21
N LEU A 64 12.06 -17.60 -28.71
CA LEU A 64 10.82 -17.18 -29.36
C LEU A 64 11.09 -16.57 -30.75
N ASP A 65 12.12 -15.74 -30.87
CA ASP A 65 12.53 -15.15 -32.15
C ASP A 65 12.97 -16.23 -33.15
N HIS A 66 13.70 -17.24 -32.69
CA HIS A 66 14.07 -18.38 -33.52
C HIS A 66 12.83 -19.16 -34.03
N VAL A 67 11.85 -19.41 -33.16
CA VAL A 67 10.59 -20.07 -33.56
C VAL A 67 9.81 -19.21 -34.56
N ASN A 68 9.69 -17.90 -34.30
CA ASN A 68 8.99 -16.97 -35.18
C ASN A 68 9.63 -16.92 -36.56
N HIS A 69 10.97 -16.91 -36.63
CA HIS A 69 11.69 -16.92 -37.90
C HIS A 69 11.41 -18.20 -38.70
N LEU A 70 11.36 -19.36 -38.04
CA LEU A 70 11.03 -20.64 -38.69
C LEU A 70 9.61 -20.71 -39.23
N HIS A 71 8.69 -19.88 -38.72
CA HIS A 71 7.29 -19.83 -39.18
C HIS A 71 7.02 -18.66 -40.12
N LYS A 72 7.99 -17.77 -40.35
CA LYS A 72 7.80 -16.52 -41.10
C LYS A 72 7.37 -16.74 -42.56
N ASP A 73 7.83 -17.82 -43.17
CA ASP A 73 7.56 -18.17 -44.56
C ASP A 73 6.70 -19.45 -44.68
N MET A 74 5.99 -19.84 -43.61
CA MET A 74 5.11 -21.03 -43.59
C MET A 74 3.69 -20.65 -44.05
N ASP A 75 3.55 -20.32 -45.33
CA ASP A 75 2.26 -19.94 -45.92
C ASP A 75 1.32 -21.16 -46.12
N GLU A 76 1.87 -22.36 -46.34
CA GLU A 76 1.11 -23.61 -46.54
C GLU A 76 1.56 -24.71 -45.54
N PRO A 77 0.88 -24.85 -44.38
CA PRO A 77 1.25 -25.83 -43.36
C PRO A 77 1.23 -27.29 -43.84
N GLU A 78 0.31 -27.63 -44.75
CA GLU A 78 0.14 -28.98 -45.27
C GLU A 78 1.33 -29.43 -46.14
N GLU A 79 1.87 -28.53 -46.97
CA GLU A 79 3.09 -28.77 -47.75
C GLU A 79 4.32 -28.80 -46.84
N TYR A 80 4.41 -27.89 -45.87
CA TYR A 80 5.51 -27.83 -44.92
C TYR A 80 5.63 -29.11 -44.09
N PHE A 81 4.52 -29.61 -43.54
CA PHE A 81 4.50 -30.86 -42.77
C PHE A 81 4.47 -32.12 -43.62
N GLY A 82 4.17 -32.00 -44.92
CA GLY A 82 4.36 -33.06 -45.90
C GLY A 82 5.83 -33.44 -46.08
N ASN A 83 6.77 -32.53 -45.78
CA ASN A 83 8.19 -32.83 -45.69
C ASN A 83 8.52 -33.52 -44.35
N PRO A 84 8.95 -34.81 -44.34
CA PRO A 84 9.22 -35.54 -43.12
C PRO A 84 10.35 -34.94 -42.27
N ILE A 85 11.28 -34.20 -42.86
CA ILE A 85 12.35 -33.50 -42.12
C ILE A 85 11.76 -32.33 -41.32
N ASN A 86 10.87 -31.54 -41.93
CA ASN A 86 10.20 -30.41 -41.27
C ASN A 86 9.24 -30.86 -40.17
N ALA A 87 8.53 -31.97 -40.39
CA ALA A 87 7.71 -32.61 -39.36
C ALA A 87 8.58 -33.10 -38.19
N PHE A 88 9.69 -33.78 -38.47
CA PHE A 88 10.63 -34.24 -37.44
C PHE A 88 11.24 -33.08 -36.64
N THR A 89 11.73 -32.02 -37.29
CA THR A 89 12.33 -30.87 -36.59
C THR A 89 11.32 -30.15 -35.71
N THR A 90 10.08 -30.02 -36.16
CA THR A 90 8.99 -29.43 -35.37
C THR A 90 8.68 -30.27 -34.12
N ILE A 91 8.51 -31.59 -34.30
CA ILE A 91 8.24 -32.51 -33.18
C ILE A 91 9.42 -32.51 -32.19
N SER A 92 10.66 -32.59 -32.70
CA SER A 92 11.87 -32.55 -31.88
C SER A 92 11.96 -31.26 -31.06
N ARG A 93 11.61 -30.12 -31.68
CA ARG A 93 11.58 -28.82 -31.00
C ARG A 93 10.55 -28.78 -29.86
N PHE A 94 9.36 -29.35 -30.06
CA PHE A 94 8.37 -29.49 -28.97
C PHE A 94 8.82 -30.44 -27.87
N ALA A 95 9.40 -31.59 -28.25
CA ALA A 95 9.82 -32.61 -27.30
C ALA A 95 11.00 -32.15 -26.42
N ASN A 96 11.92 -31.36 -26.98
CA ASN A 96 13.18 -31.02 -26.33
C ASN A 96 13.32 -29.52 -26.06
N ASN A 97 13.28 -28.68 -27.10
CA ASN A 97 13.65 -27.27 -26.95
C ASN A 97 12.60 -26.45 -26.19
N TRP A 98 11.31 -26.62 -26.48
CA TRP A 98 10.25 -25.94 -25.72
C TRP A 98 10.26 -26.32 -24.24
N LYS A 99 10.57 -27.57 -23.93
CA LYS A 99 10.73 -28.02 -22.56
C LYS A 99 11.89 -27.32 -21.87
N HIS A 100 13.09 -27.40 -22.43
CA HIS A 100 14.29 -26.92 -21.76
C HIS A 100 14.48 -25.41 -21.78
N GLU A 101 14.15 -24.75 -22.90
CA GLU A 101 14.40 -23.31 -23.08
C GLU A 101 13.29 -22.44 -22.48
N ILE A 102 12.09 -23.00 -22.27
CA ILE A 102 10.92 -22.25 -21.80
C ILE A 102 10.35 -22.87 -20.53
N PHE A 103 9.84 -24.10 -20.59
CA PHE A 103 9.08 -24.66 -19.47
C PHE A 103 9.95 -24.88 -18.24
N ASP A 104 11.13 -25.46 -18.38
CA ASP A 104 12.03 -25.72 -17.26
C ASP A 104 12.51 -24.38 -16.65
N VAL A 105 12.88 -23.38 -17.47
CA VAL A 105 13.30 -22.05 -17.00
C VAL A 105 12.18 -21.34 -16.22
N VAL A 106 10.96 -21.32 -16.76
CA VAL A 106 9.82 -20.60 -16.14
C VAL A 106 9.29 -21.34 -14.91
N LEU A 107 9.13 -22.67 -14.99
CA LEU A 107 8.52 -23.46 -13.92
C LEU A 107 9.46 -23.73 -12.75
N ALA A 108 10.78 -23.75 -12.97
CA ALA A 108 11.72 -24.04 -11.90
C ALA A 108 11.84 -22.87 -10.90
N HIS A 109 11.46 -21.64 -11.29
CA HIS A 109 11.52 -20.45 -10.44
C HIS A 109 12.88 -20.30 -9.70
N GLU A 110 13.98 -20.74 -10.33
CA GLU A 110 15.28 -20.86 -9.67
C GLU A 110 15.81 -19.48 -9.25
N SER A 111 15.72 -18.49 -10.14
CA SER A 111 16.13 -17.11 -9.84
C SER A 111 15.40 -16.51 -8.65
N TYR A 112 14.10 -16.76 -8.53
CA TYR A 112 13.30 -16.29 -7.40
C TYR A 112 13.62 -17.05 -6.11
N THR A 113 13.80 -18.37 -6.20
CA THR A 113 14.14 -19.21 -5.05
C THR A 113 15.50 -18.85 -4.47
N GLU A 114 16.50 -18.68 -5.34
CA GLU A 114 17.84 -18.22 -4.96
C GLU A 114 17.82 -16.81 -4.39
N PHE A 115 17.06 -15.88 -4.99
CA PHE A 115 16.87 -14.54 -4.44
C PHE A 115 16.35 -14.59 -3.01
N LYS A 116 15.26 -15.33 -2.76
CA LYS A 116 14.70 -15.46 -1.40
C LYS A 116 15.71 -16.06 -0.42
N GLN A 117 16.40 -17.12 -0.82
CA GLN A 117 17.40 -17.74 0.04
C GLN A 117 18.55 -16.78 0.37
N ARG A 118 19.05 -16.03 -0.62
CA ARG A 118 20.12 -15.04 -0.40
C ARG A 118 19.65 -13.90 0.49
N LEU A 119 18.46 -13.37 0.26
CA LEU A 119 17.89 -12.31 1.08
C LEU A 119 17.76 -12.76 2.54
N THR A 120 17.13 -13.91 2.79
CA THR A 120 16.99 -14.46 4.14
C THR A 120 18.35 -14.66 4.80
N ASN A 121 19.32 -15.25 4.11
CA ASN A 121 20.66 -15.45 4.66
C ASN A 121 21.38 -14.13 4.99
N GLU A 122 21.20 -13.08 4.18
CA GLU A 122 21.83 -11.78 4.44
C GLU A 122 21.19 -11.07 5.64
N LEU A 123 19.86 -11.10 5.75
CA LEU A 123 19.16 -10.55 6.92
C LEU A 123 19.54 -11.30 8.20
N ASP A 124 19.50 -12.64 8.17
CA ASP A 124 19.89 -13.49 9.30
C ASP A 124 21.35 -13.25 9.73
N ARG A 125 22.25 -13.05 8.77
CA ARG A 125 23.69 -12.83 9.02
C ARG A 125 23.98 -11.54 9.76
N HIS A 126 23.16 -10.51 9.54
CA HIS A 126 23.28 -9.21 10.19
C HIS A 126 22.32 -9.03 11.37
N GLU A 127 21.56 -10.09 11.71
CA GLU A 127 20.55 -10.05 12.78
C GLU A 127 19.50 -8.94 12.55
N LEU A 128 19.14 -8.70 11.28
CA LEU A 128 18.20 -7.67 10.86
C LEU A 128 16.81 -8.25 10.62
N GLU A 129 15.78 -7.50 11.01
CA GLU A 129 14.38 -7.81 10.75
C GLU A 129 13.77 -6.78 9.80
N GLU A 130 12.93 -7.25 8.87
CA GLU A 130 12.18 -6.34 7.97
C GLU A 130 11.12 -5.55 8.76
N PRO A 131 10.93 -4.25 8.47
CA PRO A 131 9.86 -3.47 9.06
C PRO A 131 8.49 -4.07 8.77
N THR A 132 7.63 -4.06 9.78
CA THR A 132 6.30 -4.64 9.70
C THR A 132 5.23 -3.57 9.56
N SER A 133 4.00 -4.00 9.30
CA SER A 133 2.85 -3.10 9.35
C SER A 133 2.61 -2.50 10.74
N GLU A 134 3.10 -3.13 11.81
CA GLU A 134 2.98 -2.62 13.17
C GLU A 134 3.90 -1.41 13.37
N ASP A 135 5.12 -1.46 12.82
CA ASP A 135 6.08 -0.35 12.87
C ASP A 135 5.56 0.89 12.14
N LEU A 136 4.91 0.70 10.99
CA LEU A 136 4.23 1.79 10.26
C LEU A 136 3.09 2.43 11.07
N VAL A 137 2.32 1.62 11.80
CA VAL A 137 1.28 2.12 12.71
C VAL A 137 1.90 2.91 13.86
N GLY A 138 3.02 2.41 14.41
CA GLY A 138 3.82 3.12 15.40
C GLY A 138 4.25 4.51 14.92
N ALA A 139 4.93 4.57 13.78
CA ALA A 139 5.38 5.84 13.19
C ALA A 139 4.22 6.80 12.88
N THR A 140 3.06 6.26 12.47
CA THR A 140 1.85 7.07 12.26
C THR A 140 1.35 7.69 13.56
N ARG A 141 1.41 6.97 14.67
CA ARG A 141 1.03 7.49 16.00
C ARG A 141 2.03 8.53 16.49
N ASP A 142 3.32 8.33 16.27
CA ASP A 142 4.33 9.33 16.66
C ASP A 142 4.11 10.67 15.94
N LEU A 143 3.76 10.63 14.64
CA LEU A 143 3.36 11.83 13.88
C LEU A 143 2.09 12.47 14.42
N LEU A 144 1.11 11.66 14.81
CA LEU A 144 -0.12 12.15 15.44
C LEU A 144 0.18 12.82 16.79
N ASP A 145 0.97 12.19 17.65
CA ASP A 145 1.36 12.71 18.95
C ASP A 145 2.11 14.04 18.81
N MET A 146 2.97 14.18 17.80
CA MET A 146 3.60 15.45 17.45
C MET A 146 2.58 16.50 17.01
N GLN A 147 1.60 16.12 16.19
CA GLN A 147 0.53 17.01 15.74
C GLN A 147 -0.32 17.50 16.93
N GLU A 148 -0.67 16.61 17.85
CA GLU A 148 -1.49 16.88 19.04
C GLU A 148 -0.75 17.72 20.09
N SER A 149 0.47 17.32 20.44
CA SER A 149 1.23 17.94 21.54
C SER A 149 1.77 19.31 21.17
N GLU A 150 2.15 19.51 19.91
CA GLU A 150 2.78 20.74 19.43
C GLU A 150 1.82 21.64 18.64
N GLY A 151 0.60 21.16 18.35
CA GLY A 151 -0.43 21.92 17.62
C GLY A 151 -0.05 22.22 16.18
N ARG A 152 0.75 21.36 15.55
CA ARG A 152 1.24 21.55 14.18
C ARG A 152 0.16 21.29 13.14
N ALA A 153 0.18 22.03 12.04
CA ALA A 153 -0.71 21.75 10.92
C ALA A 153 -0.22 20.55 10.11
N THR A 154 -1.13 19.70 9.62
CA THR A 154 -0.78 18.59 8.71
C THR A 154 0.05 19.04 7.51
N SER A 155 -0.23 20.21 6.95
CA SER A 155 0.53 20.76 5.83
C SER A 155 1.99 21.08 6.19
N GLU A 156 2.26 21.46 7.45
CA GLU A 156 3.62 21.75 7.92
C GLU A 156 4.44 20.46 8.04
N LEU A 157 3.82 19.41 8.57
CA LEU A 157 4.41 18.07 8.66
C LEU A 157 4.62 17.46 7.27
N ALA A 158 3.64 17.58 6.37
CA ALA A 158 3.68 16.96 5.05
C ALA A 158 4.64 17.62 4.05
N ASN A 159 4.90 18.93 4.19
CA ASN A 159 5.81 19.67 3.31
C ASN A 159 7.16 19.98 3.97
N GLU A 160 7.35 19.47 5.19
CA GLU A 160 8.54 19.63 6.02
C GLU A 160 9.15 21.03 5.95
N VAL A 161 8.31 22.05 6.17
CA VAL A 161 8.77 23.44 6.28
C VAL A 161 9.67 23.64 7.52
N ILE A 162 9.73 22.63 8.41
CA ILE A 162 10.23 22.74 9.79
C ILE A 162 11.50 21.92 10.05
N PHE A 163 11.78 20.88 9.25
CA PHE A 163 13.01 20.08 9.36
C PHE A 163 13.79 20.17 8.05
N ALA A 164 14.27 21.37 7.72
CA ALA A 164 15.34 21.47 6.73
C ALA A 164 16.54 20.71 7.31
N ASP A 165 16.82 19.53 6.77
CA ASP A 165 18.08 18.84 7.04
C ASP A 165 19.20 19.74 6.53
N GLU A 166 19.82 20.50 7.44
CA GLU A 166 20.88 21.46 7.13
C GLU A 166 22.07 20.76 6.42
N ASP A 167 22.22 19.44 6.59
CA ASP A 167 23.28 18.64 5.99
C ASP A 167 22.91 18.06 4.60
N ARG A 168 21.63 17.81 4.31
CA ARG A 168 21.19 17.27 3.00
C ARG A 168 20.71 18.33 2.01
N GLY A 169 20.34 19.52 2.47
CA GLY A 169 20.00 20.66 1.61
C GLY A 169 18.71 20.50 0.79
N GLU A 170 17.90 19.47 1.05
CA GLU A 170 16.61 19.20 0.42
C GLU A 170 15.55 18.96 1.50
N ASN A 171 14.40 19.65 1.39
CA ASN A 171 13.25 19.39 2.26
C ASN A 171 12.61 18.05 1.86
N VAL A 172 12.40 17.13 2.81
CA VAL A 172 11.69 15.87 2.58
C VAL A 172 10.18 16.15 2.56
N THR A 173 9.59 16.15 1.37
CA THR A 173 8.13 16.29 1.23
C THR A 173 7.50 14.91 1.23
N LEU A 174 6.53 14.67 2.12
CA LEU A 174 5.74 13.44 2.10
C LEU A 174 4.96 13.34 0.79
N SER A 175 5.00 12.19 0.15
CA SER A 175 4.25 11.97 -1.08
C SER A 175 2.74 11.95 -0.81
N ALA A 176 1.94 12.03 -1.89
CA ALA A 176 0.51 11.80 -1.80
C ALA A 176 0.16 10.42 -1.21
N SER A 177 0.98 9.41 -1.49
CA SER A 177 0.79 8.06 -0.97
C SER A 177 1.07 8.00 0.54
N ASP A 178 2.12 8.67 1.02
CA ASP A 178 2.46 8.69 2.45
C ASP A 178 1.34 9.36 3.25
N CYS A 179 0.87 10.53 2.79
CA CYS A 179 -0.28 11.21 3.40
C CYS A 179 -1.55 10.34 3.39
N TYR A 180 -1.77 9.57 2.30
CA TYR A 180 -2.90 8.66 2.20
C TYR A 180 -2.80 7.51 3.20
N VAL A 181 -1.62 6.90 3.35
CA VAL A 181 -1.35 5.82 4.31
C VAL A 181 -1.62 6.29 5.74
N ILE A 182 -1.07 7.45 6.12
CA ILE A 182 -1.31 8.08 7.43
C ILE A 182 -2.81 8.28 7.66
N GLY A 183 -3.50 8.95 6.73
CA GLY A 183 -4.92 9.23 6.86
C GLY A 183 -5.81 7.98 6.89
N ARG A 184 -5.41 6.91 6.18
CA ARG A 184 -6.10 5.61 6.22
C ARG A 184 -5.93 4.91 7.56
N HIS A 185 -4.74 4.94 8.16
CA HIS A 185 -4.51 4.38 9.49
C HIS A 185 -5.29 5.14 10.57
N LEU A 186 -5.27 6.47 10.54
CA LEU A 186 -6.07 7.29 11.45
C LEU A 186 -7.57 7.03 11.34
N CYS A 187 -8.09 6.76 10.11
CA CYS A 187 -9.46 6.29 9.93
C CYS A 187 -9.73 4.97 10.68
N GLN A 188 -8.80 4.01 10.64
CA GLN A 188 -8.94 2.72 11.34
C GLN A 188 -8.94 2.90 12.86
N GLU A 189 -8.18 3.87 13.35
CA GLU A 189 -8.12 4.25 14.78
C GLU A 189 -9.25 5.20 15.21
N GLN A 190 -10.18 5.54 14.31
CA GLN A 190 -11.31 6.44 14.54
C GLN A 190 -10.91 7.88 14.89
N GLN A 191 -9.67 8.26 14.56
CA GLN A 191 -9.16 9.63 14.67
C GLN A 191 -9.59 10.45 13.45
N TYR A 192 -10.91 10.62 13.27
CA TYR A 192 -11.48 11.13 12.03
C TYR A 192 -11.14 12.59 11.72
N ASP A 193 -10.89 13.41 12.75
CA ASP A 193 -10.46 14.80 12.60
C ASP A 193 -9.12 14.85 11.84
N TYR A 194 -8.08 14.22 12.40
CA TYR A 194 -6.75 14.14 11.77
C TYR A 194 -6.75 13.32 10.48
N ALA A 195 -7.50 12.22 10.42
CA ALA A 195 -7.62 11.42 9.20
C ALA A 195 -8.12 12.26 8.02
N THR A 196 -9.10 13.14 8.26
CA THR A 196 -9.64 14.04 7.24
C THR A 196 -8.58 15.02 6.75
N GLU A 197 -7.77 15.58 7.65
CA GLU A 197 -6.68 16.50 7.30
C GLU A 197 -5.63 15.82 6.42
N TRP A 198 -5.13 14.65 6.83
CA TRP A 198 -4.15 13.88 6.08
C TRP A 198 -4.66 13.41 4.71
N LEU A 199 -5.92 13.00 4.61
CA LEU A 199 -6.51 12.61 3.32
C LEU A 199 -6.76 13.82 2.40
N LEU A 200 -7.03 15.00 2.95
CA LEU A 200 -7.09 16.24 2.17
C LEU A 200 -5.70 16.64 1.67
N GLN A 201 -4.67 16.50 2.50
CA GLN A 201 -3.28 16.73 2.11
C GLN A 201 -2.84 15.77 1.01
N ALA A 202 -3.16 14.47 1.14
CA ALA A 202 -2.93 13.45 0.11
C ALA A 202 -3.57 13.85 -1.23
N ARG A 203 -4.82 14.31 -1.18
CA ARG A 203 -5.54 14.81 -2.36
C ARG A 203 -4.86 16.02 -2.98
N GLN A 204 -4.37 16.94 -2.16
CA GLN A 204 -3.67 18.13 -2.62
C GLN A 204 -2.36 17.75 -3.32
N HIS A 205 -1.54 16.89 -2.71
CA HIS A 205 -0.29 16.41 -3.31
C HIS A 205 -0.57 15.66 -4.61
N ALA A 206 -1.55 14.75 -4.64
CA ALA A 206 -1.92 14.01 -5.85
C ALA A 206 -2.35 14.91 -7.03
N SER A 207 -2.88 16.10 -6.74
CA SER A 207 -3.27 17.08 -7.78
C SER A 207 -2.11 17.89 -8.36
N HIS A 208 -0.99 17.99 -7.64
CA HIS A 208 0.22 18.68 -8.10
C HIS A 208 1.27 17.70 -8.64
N ASP A 209 1.30 16.47 -8.11
CA ASP A 209 2.40 15.51 -8.29
C ASP A 209 1.93 14.24 -9.03
N ALA A 210 1.38 14.39 -10.23
CA ALA A 210 0.90 13.27 -11.04
C ALA A 210 2.01 12.26 -11.47
N SER A 211 3.27 12.53 -11.13
CA SER A 211 4.46 11.79 -11.60
C SER A 211 5.21 11.03 -10.49
N THR A 212 4.76 11.09 -9.23
CA THR A 212 5.49 10.47 -8.11
C THR A 212 5.05 9.03 -7.91
N PHE A 213 6.01 8.12 -7.79
CA PHE A 213 5.77 6.73 -7.42
C PHE A 213 5.75 6.60 -5.89
N PRO A 214 4.82 5.82 -5.28
CA PRO A 214 3.70 5.13 -5.91
C PRO A 214 2.51 6.07 -6.19
N ASN A 215 1.84 5.87 -7.32
CA ASN A 215 0.71 6.70 -7.73
C ASN A 215 -0.59 6.27 -7.02
N ILE A 216 -1.11 7.12 -6.15
CA ILE A 216 -2.40 6.95 -5.50
C ILE A 216 -3.50 7.66 -6.28
N THR A 217 -4.62 6.98 -6.54
CA THR A 217 -5.72 7.56 -7.30
C THR A 217 -6.61 8.47 -6.46
N GLN A 218 -7.24 9.44 -7.13
CA GLN A 218 -8.26 10.28 -6.50
C GLN A 218 -9.41 9.45 -5.89
N ALA A 219 -9.79 8.34 -6.54
CA ALA A 219 -10.86 7.47 -6.04
C ALA A 219 -10.48 6.81 -4.70
N GLN A 220 -9.26 6.26 -4.59
CA GLN A 220 -8.77 5.65 -3.36
C GLN A 220 -8.75 6.63 -2.18
N ILE A 221 -8.31 7.87 -2.41
CA ILE A 221 -8.32 8.90 -1.36
C ILE A 221 -9.75 9.22 -0.93
N LEU A 222 -10.66 9.44 -1.89
CA LEU A 222 -12.05 9.78 -1.59
C LEU A 222 -12.83 8.64 -0.93
N GLU A 223 -12.47 7.39 -1.20
CA GLU A 223 -13.08 6.20 -0.59
C GLU A 223 -12.96 6.21 0.94
N HIS A 224 -11.86 6.77 1.47
CA HIS A 224 -11.65 6.93 2.91
C HIS A 224 -12.10 8.31 3.43
N LEU A 225 -11.88 9.37 2.64
CA LEU A 225 -12.19 10.74 3.06
C LEU A 225 -13.70 10.97 3.21
N ALA A 226 -14.52 10.41 2.32
CA ALA A 226 -15.97 10.60 2.39
C ALA A 226 -16.59 9.96 3.65
N PRO A 227 -16.28 8.71 4.03
CA PRO A 227 -16.67 8.15 5.32
C PRO A 227 -16.12 8.93 6.53
N ALA A 228 -14.86 9.36 6.53
CA ALA A 228 -14.30 10.13 7.65
C ALA A 228 -15.10 11.43 7.90
N LEU A 229 -15.39 12.18 6.84
CA LEU A 229 -16.25 13.38 6.90
C LEU A 229 -17.68 13.07 7.34
N GLN A 230 -18.20 11.89 7.01
CA GLN A 230 -19.51 11.44 7.47
C GLN A 230 -19.52 11.22 8.99
N GLU A 231 -18.48 10.62 9.54
CA GLU A 231 -18.35 10.39 10.98
C GLU A 231 -18.22 11.72 11.75
N LEU A 232 -17.60 12.73 11.15
CA LEU A 232 -17.60 14.12 11.65
C LEU A 232 -18.94 14.87 11.43
N GLY A 233 -19.97 14.19 10.93
CA GLY A 233 -21.29 14.79 10.68
C GLY A 233 -21.37 15.69 9.45
N ASN A 234 -20.31 15.82 8.66
CA ASN A 234 -20.29 16.59 7.41
C ASN A 234 -20.89 15.82 6.23
N ASN A 235 -22.15 15.39 6.40
CA ASN A 235 -22.86 14.51 5.47
C ASN A 235 -23.01 15.11 4.06
N LYS A 236 -23.09 16.45 3.96
CA LYS A 236 -23.19 17.13 2.66
C LYS A 236 -21.91 17.01 1.85
N LEU A 237 -20.76 17.30 2.47
CA LEU A 237 -19.47 17.20 1.80
C LEU A 237 -19.13 15.74 1.52
N ALA A 238 -19.34 14.85 2.49
CA ALA A 238 -19.17 13.40 2.30
C ALA A 238 -19.96 12.90 1.09
N ASN A 239 -21.24 13.26 0.95
CA ASN A 239 -22.05 12.91 -0.21
C ASN A 239 -21.53 13.52 -1.52
N LYS A 240 -21.05 14.76 -1.50
CA LYS A 240 -20.45 15.37 -2.69
C LYS A 240 -19.24 14.56 -3.16
N LEU A 241 -18.29 14.29 -2.26
CA LEU A 241 -17.07 13.55 -2.55
C LEU A 241 -17.34 12.12 -3.00
N ASN A 242 -18.28 11.43 -2.34
CA ASN A 242 -18.67 10.07 -2.75
C ASN A 242 -19.27 10.04 -4.18
N ASN A 243 -19.98 11.10 -4.59
CA ASN A 243 -20.49 11.21 -5.96
C ASN A 243 -19.39 11.59 -6.97
N GLU A 244 -18.28 12.20 -6.54
CA GLU A 244 -17.10 12.39 -7.40
C GLU A 244 -16.51 11.03 -7.80
N ILE A 245 -16.39 10.08 -6.86
CA ILE A 245 -15.99 8.69 -7.15
C ILE A 245 -16.94 8.07 -8.17
N LEU A 246 -18.25 8.12 -7.93
CA LEU A 246 -19.24 7.49 -8.82
C LEU A 246 -19.34 8.16 -10.20
N LYS A 247 -18.84 9.39 -10.35
CA LYS A 247 -18.78 10.07 -11.64
C LYS A 247 -17.64 9.52 -12.50
N SER A 248 -16.48 9.23 -11.90
CA SER A 248 -15.35 8.60 -12.60
C SER A 248 -15.51 7.10 -12.72
N GLU A 249 -16.05 6.45 -11.68
CA GLU A 249 -16.15 5.00 -11.54
C GLU A 249 -17.58 4.60 -11.15
N PRO A 250 -18.52 4.53 -12.11
CA PRO A 250 -19.94 4.30 -11.83
C PRO A 250 -20.25 2.97 -11.12
N THR A 251 -19.37 1.98 -11.24
CA THR A 251 -19.51 0.63 -10.67
C THR A 251 -18.73 0.44 -9.37
N HIS A 252 -18.17 1.51 -8.78
CA HIS A 252 -17.37 1.42 -7.56
C HIS A 252 -18.21 0.94 -6.37
N GLU A 253 -17.90 -0.26 -5.85
CA GLU A 253 -18.75 -0.96 -4.88
C GLU A 253 -18.89 -0.20 -3.55
N ALA A 254 -17.78 0.24 -2.95
CA ALA A 254 -17.79 0.98 -1.69
C ALA A 254 -18.59 2.30 -1.80
N ALA A 255 -18.35 3.08 -2.86
CA ALA A 255 -19.05 4.32 -3.09
C ALA A 255 -20.56 4.13 -3.35
N LEU A 256 -20.97 3.05 -4.02
CA LEU A 256 -22.38 2.70 -4.20
C LEU A 256 -23.06 2.38 -2.86
N LYS A 257 -22.40 1.61 -1.99
CA LYS A 257 -22.91 1.32 -0.63
C LYS A 257 -23.02 2.60 0.21
N ASN A 258 -21.97 3.41 0.21
CA ASN A 258 -21.89 4.64 0.99
C ASN A 258 -22.94 5.68 0.54
N LYS A 259 -23.25 5.76 -0.76
CA LYS A 259 -24.29 6.63 -1.30
C LYS A 259 -25.65 6.40 -0.62
N ILE A 260 -26.03 5.15 -0.38
CA ILE A 260 -27.30 4.80 0.27
C ILE A 260 -27.33 5.33 1.70
N VAL A 261 -26.23 5.14 2.44
CA VAL A 261 -26.09 5.60 3.83
C VAL A 261 -26.17 7.13 3.91
N LEU A 262 -25.43 7.83 3.05
CA LEU A 262 -25.38 9.29 3.02
C LEU A 262 -26.73 9.92 2.62
N GLN A 263 -27.41 9.36 1.62
CA GLN A 263 -28.74 9.83 1.24
C GLN A 263 -29.77 9.70 2.37
N LYS A 264 -29.70 8.59 3.13
CA LYS A 264 -30.55 8.39 4.31
C LYS A 264 -30.25 9.43 5.40
N LYS A 265 -28.97 9.64 5.74
CA LYS A 265 -28.57 10.65 6.74
C LYS A 265 -29.03 12.06 6.34
N LEU A 266 -28.80 12.46 5.09
CA LEU A 266 -29.23 13.77 4.56
C LEU A 266 -30.75 13.96 4.57
N ALA A 267 -31.53 12.91 4.31
CA ALA A 267 -32.99 12.98 4.37
C ALA A 267 -33.48 13.21 5.82
N LEU A 268 -32.87 12.52 6.80
CA LEU A 268 -33.19 12.70 8.21
C LEU A 268 -32.86 14.11 8.70
N GLU A 269 -31.71 14.66 8.32
CA GLU A 269 -31.34 16.04 8.64
C GLU A 269 -32.35 17.06 8.10
N ARG A 270 -32.84 16.86 6.87
CA ARG A 270 -33.85 17.75 6.28
C ARG A 270 -35.17 17.72 7.05
N ILE A 271 -35.61 16.54 7.47
CA ILE A 271 -36.81 16.38 8.29
C ILE A 271 -36.63 17.06 9.64
N HIS A 272 -35.47 16.85 10.29
CA HIS A 272 -35.16 17.49 11.58
C HIS A 272 -35.17 19.02 11.49
N ILE A 273 -34.50 19.59 10.47
CA ILE A 273 -34.50 21.04 10.23
C ILE A 273 -35.90 21.57 9.92
N ALA A 274 -36.72 20.81 9.19
CA ALA A 274 -38.09 21.20 8.90
C ALA A 274 -38.93 21.26 10.18
N ASN A 275 -38.82 20.28 11.08
CA ASN A 275 -39.55 20.26 12.34
C ASN A 275 -39.14 21.43 13.26
N LEU A 276 -37.84 21.73 13.37
CA LEU A 276 -37.36 22.89 14.14
C LEU A 276 -37.93 24.23 13.67
N LYS A 277 -38.25 24.35 12.37
CA LYS A 277 -38.86 25.57 11.81
C LYS A 277 -40.37 25.66 12.01
N VAL A 278 -41.04 24.54 12.33
CA VAL A 278 -42.48 24.51 12.62
C VAL A 278 -42.76 24.85 14.08
N ASP A 279 -41.79 24.62 14.97
CA ASP A 279 -41.89 24.88 16.41
C ASP A 279 -41.43 26.30 16.84
N LEU A 280 -41.00 27.14 15.89
CA LEU A 280 -40.60 28.55 16.06
C LEU A 280 -41.69 29.50 15.55
#